data_AF-A0A7X7I125-F1
#
_entry.id   AF-A0A7X7I125-F1
#
_cell.length_a   1.000
_cell.length_b   1.000
_cell.length_c   1.000
_cell.angle_alpha   90.00
_cell.angle_beta   90.00
_cell.angle_gamma   90.00
#
_symmetry.space_group_name_H-M   'P 1'
#
loop_
_entity.id
_entity.type
_entity.pdbx_description
1 polymer ?
#
loop_
_entity_poly.entity_id
_entity_poly.type
_entity_poly.pdbx_seq_one_letter_code
_entity_poly.pdbx_strand_id
1 'polypeptide(L)'
;MSFFNRFTTVLLPLMFTAVIFYCGNLPENPTDPSKTAISAVIKTTDGKILTNSLADTVNKKFFVGAALRLIENFDSIQFSISFKNDTIFDTMLIPSGIGTSYNDTLWIEQTFFSPGIYYATFKPYTSLGTNLSPATIDILMVEADVMPENHKPSISVSGDTIFKPGDTCVLSITKTDPDTKQLLTTSVKGKPE
;
A
#
# COMPACT_ATOMS: atom_id res chain seq x y z
N MET A 1 16.39 62.86 -47.35
CA MET A 1 15.59 61.61 -47.30
C MET A 1 16.54 60.40 -47.34
N SER A 2 17.33 60.18 -46.28
CA SER A 2 18.34 59.10 -46.25
C SER A 2 18.66 58.61 -44.83
N PHE A 3 18.42 59.44 -43.80
CA PHE A 3 18.68 59.07 -42.40
C PHE A 3 17.65 58.10 -41.79
N PHE A 4 16.40 58.12 -42.26
CA PHE A 4 15.33 57.26 -41.72
C PHE A 4 15.43 55.79 -42.16
N ASN A 5 16.08 55.50 -43.30
CA ASN A 5 16.21 54.12 -43.81
C ASN A 5 17.35 53.33 -43.17
N ARG A 6 18.31 53.98 -42.49
CA ARG A 6 19.44 53.29 -41.83
C ARG A 6 19.13 52.80 -40.42
N PHE A 7 18.16 53.41 -39.73
CA PHE A 7 17.77 52.99 -38.37
C PHE A 7 16.94 51.71 -38.36
N THR A 8 16.07 51.50 -39.36
CA THR A 8 15.23 50.30 -39.50
C THR A 8 16.04 49.05 -39.88
N THR A 9 17.15 49.20 -40.61
CA THR A 9 17.99 48.06 -41.01
C THR A 9 18.85 47.51 -39.88
N VAL A 10 19.13 48.32 -38.85
CA VAL A 10 19.93 47.90 -37.68
C VAL A 10 19.04 47.46 -36.51
N LEU A 11 17.83 48.02 -36.36
CA LEU A 11 16.91 47.59 -35.31
C LEU A 11 16.37 46.15 -35.52
N LEU A 12 16.11 45.76 -36.77
CA LEU A 12 15.56 44.44 -37.10
C LEU A 12 16.49 43.26 -36.71
N PRO A 13 17.81 43.27 -37.02
CA PRO A 13 18.73 42.22 -36.58
C PRO A 13 19.03 42.28 -35.07
N LEU A 14 18.91 43.44 -34.42
CA LEU A 14 19.09 43.57 -32.97
C LEU A 14 17.92 42.94 -32.20
N MET A 15 16.69 43.08 -32.71
CA MET A 15 15.50 42.45 -32.13
C MET A 15 15.52 40.92 -32.34
N PHE A 16 16.02 40.43 -33.48
CA PHE A 16 16.17 38.99 -33.73
C PHE A 16 17.22 38.34 -32.83
N THR A 17 18.34 39.02 -32.57
CA THR A 17 19.37 38.53 -31.63
C THR A 17 18.87 38.56 -30.19
N ALA A 18 18.14 39.60 -29.78
CA ALA A 18 17.55 39.66 -28.44
C ALA A 18 16.55 38.52 -28.16
N VAL A 19 15.75 38.09 -29.15
CA VAL A 19 14.80 36.97 -29.00
C VAL A 19 15.51 35.61 -28.86
N ILE A 20 16.64 35.40 -29.55
CA ILE A 20 17.43 34.17 -29.42
C ILE A 20 18.10 34.09 -28.03
N PHE A 21 18.54 35.23 -27.47
CA PHE A 21 19.14 35.27 -26.12
C PHE A 21 18.12 35.31 -24.97
N TYR A 22 16.88 35.75 -25.20
CA TYR A 22 15.79 35.68 -24.20
C TYR A 22 15.15 34.28 -24.08
N CYS A 23 15.35 33.41 -25.07
CA CYS A 23 15.04 31.97 -24.96
C CYS A 23 16.25 31.17 -24.44
N GLY A 24 16.97 31.71 -23.46
CA GLY A 24 18.19 31.10 -22.90
C GLY A 24 18.01 29.73 -22.23
N ASN A 25 16.77 29.30 -22.02
CA ASN A 25 16.46 27.96 -21.54
C ASN A 25 15.44 27.32 -22.49
N LEU A 26 15.93 26.56 -23.46
CA LEU A 26 15.09 25.54 -24.11
C LEU A 26 14.48 24.67 -22.99
N PRO A 27 13.20 24.29 -23.07
CA PRO A 27 12.61 23.39 -22.10
C PRO A 27 13.46 22.12 -22.03
N GLU A 28 13.87 21.73 -20.82
CA GLU A 28 14.70 20.55 -20.66
C GLU A 28 14.03 19.36 -21.32
N ASN A 29 14.81 18.56 -22.05
CA ASN A 29 14.27 17.37 -22.71
C ASN A 29 13.62 16.45 -21.65
N PRO A 30 12.30 16.18 -21.73
CA PRO A 30 11.64 15.30 -20.78
C PRO A 30 12.10 13.85 -20.90
N THR A 31 12.70 13.46 -22.04
CA THR A 31 13.18 12.11 -22.35
C THR A 31 14.68 11.94 -22.19
N ASP A 32 15.36 12.90 -21.58
CA ASP A 32 16.80 12.80 -21.31
C ASP A 32 17.10 11.55 -20.46
N PRO A 33 17.95 10.62 -20.93
CA PRO A 33 18.32 9.42 -20.18
C PRO A 33 18.88 9.66 -18.78
N SER A 34 19.47 10.84 -18.53
CA SER A 34 19.94 11.22 -17.19
C SER A 34 18.81 11.37 -16.17
N LYS A 35 17.56 11.50 -16.63
CA LYS A 35 16.35 11.60 -15.79
C LYS A 35 15.74 10.23 -15.46
N THR A 36 16.36 9.13 -15.88
CA THR A 36 15.92 7.78 -15.49
C THR A 36 16.02 7.62 -13.98
N ALA A 37 14.92 7.21 -13.36
CA ALA A 37 14.84 7.07 -11.92
C ALA A 37 13.92 5.92 -11.53
N ILE A 38 14.22 5.32 -10.38
CA ILE A 38 13.42 4.27 -9.75
C ILE A 38 13.14 4.66 -8.30
N SER A 39 11.95 4.31 -7.81
CA SER A 39 11.58 4.47 -6.41
C SER A 39 10.73 3.27 -5.95
N ALA A 40 10.88 2.88 -4.69
CA ALA A 40 10.09 1.81 -4.10
C ALA A 40 8.83 2.41 -3.48
N VAL A 41 7.68 1.80 -3.75
CA VAL A 41 6.39 2.23 -3.22
C VAL A 41 5.59 1.04 -2.73
N ILE A 42 4.64 1.26 -1.84
CA ILE A 42 3.70 0.25 -1.36
C ILE A 42 2.30 0.73 -1.63
N LYS A 43 1.44 -0.17 -2.12
CA LYS A 43 0.00 0.05 -2.23
C LYS A 43 -0.72 -0.91 -1.29
N THR A 44 -1.36 -0.36 -0.27
CA THR A 44 -2.19 -1.10 0.69
C THR A 44 -3.51 -1.53 0.04
N THR A 45 -4.25 -2.44 0.68
CA THR A 45 -5.54 -2.97 0.18
C THR A 45 -6.63 -1.90 0.05
N ASP A 46 -6.54 -0.82 0.82
CA ASP A 46 -7.40 0.37 0.71
C ASP A 46 -7.04 1.29 -0.48
N GLY A 47 -6.00 0.93 -1.24
CA GLY A 47 -5.52 1.69 -2.41
C GLY A 47 -4.59 2.86 -2.09
N LYS A 48 -4.23 3.08 -0.82
CA LYS A 48 -3.29 4.14 -0.44
C LYS A 48 -1.87 3.79 -0.90
N ILE A 49 -1.17 4.76 -1.49
CA ILE A 49 0.23 4.62 -1.90
C ILE A 49 1.14 5.25 -0.84
N LEU A 50 2.15 4.50 -0.41
CA LEU A 50 3.15 4.87 0.58
C LEU A 50 4.55 4.82 -0.06
N THR A 51 5.41 5.79 0.26
CA THR A 51 6.76 5.93 -0.32
C THR A 51 7.89 5.66 0.66
N ASN A 52 7.60 5.54 1.95
CA ASN A 52 8.64 5.49 3.00
C ASN A 52 8.71 4.13 3.68
N SER A 53 7.58 3.68 4.23
CA SER A 53 7.48 2.38 4.91
C SER A 53 6.02 1.97 5.07
N LEU A 54 5.80 0.70 5.42
CA LEU A 54 4.52 0.16 5.84
C LEU A 54 4.66 -0.41 7.26
N ALA A 55 3.66 -0.15 8.11
CA ALA A 55 3.45 -0.89 9.35
C ALA A 55 2.04 -1.49 9.31
N ASP A 56 1.93 -2.82 9.29
CA ASP A 56 0.65 -3.53 9.23
C ASP A 56 0.75 -4.88 9.96
N THR A 57 -0.37 -5.60 10.04
CA THR A 57 -0.43 -6.94 10.60
C THR A 57 -0.10 -8.00 9.54
N VAL A 58 0.47 -9.12 9.98
CA VAL A 58 0.66 -10.33 9.15
C VAL A 58 -0.65 -10.82 8.51
N ASN A 59 -0.53 -11.68 7.50
CA ASN A 59 -1.63 -12.32 6.76
C ASN A 59 -2.49 -11.37 5.91
N LYS A 60 -2.09 -10.11 5.76
CA LYS A 60 -2.72 -9.18 4.82
C LYS A 60 -1.97 -9.13 3.50
N LYS A 61 -2.74 -9.02 2.41
CA LYS A 61 -2.22 -8.74 1.08
C LYS A 61 -1.89 -7.26 0.95
N PHE A 62 -0.85 -6.96 0.19
CA PHE A 62 -0.52 -5.60 -0.25
C PHE A 62 0.33 -5.73 -1.52
N PHE A 63 0.60 -4.61 -2.18
CA PHE A 63 1.47 -4.58 -3.35
C PHE A 63 2.73 -3.78 -3.05
N VAL A 64 3.87 -4.33 -3.44
CA VAL A 64 5.15 -3.60 -3.49
C VAL A 64 5.38 -3.21 -4.95
N GLY A 65 5.73 -1.96 -5.18
CA GLY A 65 5.87 -1.38 -6.51
C GLY A 65 7.23 -0.76 -6.76
N ALA A 66 7.72 -0.90 -7.98
CA ALA A 66 8.80 -0.09 -8.52
C ALA A 66 8.19 1.03 -9.37
N ALA A 67 8.19 2.26 -8.86
CA ALA A 67 7.81 3.45 -9.62
C ALA A 67 8.99 3.86 -10.51
N LEU A 68 8.77 3.86 -11.82
CA LEU A 68 9.80 4.03 -12.84
C LEU A 68 9.56 5.31 -13.62
N ARG A 69 10.63 6.05 -13.83
CA ARG A 69 10.68 7.18 -14.76
C ARG A 69 11.58 6.81 -15.94
N LEU A 70 11.07 6.98 -17.16
CA LEU A 70 11.67 6.50 -18.41
C LEU A 70 11.85 4.98 -18.35
N ILE A 71 10.74 4.25 -18.29
CA ILE A 71 10.74 2.78 -18.12
C ILE A 71 11.47 2.06 -19.27
N GLU A 72 11.54 2.68 -20.46
CA GLU A 72 12.30 2.19 -21.63
C GLU A 72 13.80 2.06 -21.37
N ASN A 73 14.31 2.79 -20.37
CA ASN A 73 15.73 2.86 -20.07
C ASN A 73 16.20 1.74 -19.12
N PHE A 74 15.30 0.87 -18.68
CA PHE A 74 15.60 -0.27 -17.82
C PHE A 74 15.60 -1.56 -18.64
N ASP A 75 16.72 -2.27 -18.64
CA ASP A 75 16.80 -3.60 -19.27
C ASP A 75 16.08 -4.64 -18.40
N SER A 76 16.29 -4.54 -17.09
CA SER A 76 15.68 -5.40 -16.07
C SER A 76 15.77 -4.78 -14.68
N ILE A 77 14.98 -5.30 -13.74
CA ILE A 77 15.00 -4.90 -12.34
C ILE A 77 14.97 -6.17 -11.50
N GLN A 78 16.01 -6.42 -10.70
CA GLN A 78 15.97 -7.46 -9.69
C GLN A 78 15.15 -6.97 -8.51
N PHE A 79 14.09 -7.70 -8.17
CA PHE A 79 13.30 -7.46 -6.98
C PHE A 79 13.56 -8.56 -5.96
N SER A 80 14.01 -8.16 -4.77
CA SER A 80 14.30 -9.09 -3.68
C SER A 80 13.68 -8.61 -2.37
N ILE A 81 13.31 -9.57 -1.52
CA ILE A 81 12.84 -9.32 -0.15
C ILE A 81 13.75 -10.09 0.80
N SER A 82 14.26 -9.38 1.80
CA SER A 82 15.09 -9.98 2.85
C SER A 82 14.39 -9.92 4.21
N PHE A 83 14.55 -10.97 5.01
CA PHE A 83 14.03 -11.11 6.36
C PHE A 83 15.09 -11.76 7.23
N LYS A 84 15.41 -11.16 8.40
CA LYS A 84 16.47 -11.67 9.30
C LYS A 84 17.82 -11.92 8.61
N ASN A 85 18.18 -11.04 7.67
CA ASN A 85 19.38 -11.10 6.83
C ASN A 85 19.41 -12.20 5.76
N ASP A 86 18.33 -12.99 5.62
CA ASP A 86 18.19 -13.96 4.55
C ASP A 86 17.30 -13.41 3.44
N THR A 87 17.68 -13.61 2.18
CA THR A 87 16.81 -13.31 1.03
C THR A 87 15.75 -14.41 0.93
N ILE A 88 14.49 -14.05 1.13
CA ILE A 88 13.35 -14.98 1.14
C ILE A 88 12.54 -14.96 -0.16
N PHE A 89 12.76 -13.93 -0.98
CA PHE A 89 12.15 -13.78 -2.29
C PHE A 89 13.14 -13.07 -3.20
N ASP A 90 13.31 -13.56 -4.42
CA ASP A 90 14.15 -12.95 -5.45
C ASP A 90 13.57 -13.28 -6.83
N THR A 91 13.40 -12.25 -7.66
CA THR A 91 12.89 -12.39 -9.03
C THR A 91 13.46 -11.29 -9.92
N MET A 92 13.46 -11.55 -11.23
CA MET A 92 13.83 -10.57 -12.24
C MET A 92 12.57 -10.05 -12.91
N LEU A 93 12.35 -8.74 -12.85
CA LEU A 93 11.30 -8.05 -13.59
C LEU A 93 11.87 -7.55 -14.90
N ILE A 94 11.17 -7.82 -16.00
CA ILE A 94 11.43 -7.18 -17.29
C ILE A 94 10.38 -6.08 -17.43
N PRO A 95 10.77 -4.79 -17.43
CA PRO A 95 9.86 -3.69 -17.71
C PRO A 95 9.44 -3.73 -19.18
N SER A 96 8.51 -4.62 -19.54
CA SER A 96 8.01 -4.77 -20.91
C SER A 96 6.64 -4.10 -21.06
N GLY A 97 6.55 -3.14 -21.96
CA GLY A 97 5.29 -2.52 -22.37
C GLY A 97 5.33 -1.01 -22.22
N ILE A 98 5.54 -0.29 -23.34
CA ILE A 98 5.38 1.16 -23.35
C ILE A 98 4.47 1.53 -24.51
N GLY A 99 3.20 1.72 -24.14
CA GLY A 99 2.43 2.82 -24.70
C GLY A 99 2.87 4.09 -23.99
N THR A 100 3.62 4.95 -24.68
CA THR A 100 3.74 6.42 -24.54
C THR A 100 3.91 7.09 -23.15
N SER A 101 4.01 6.40 -22.02
CA SER A 101 4.08 7.00 -20.68
C SER A 101 5.51 7.08 -20.16
N TYR A 102 5.95 8.29 -19.78
CA TYR A 102 7.24 8.50 -19.13
C TYR A 102 7.31 7.95 -17.70
N ASN A 103 6.16 7.67 -17.08
CA ASN A 103 6.10 7.13 -15.72
C ASN A 103 5.20 5.90 -15.68
N ASP A 104 5.66 4.83 -15.08
CA ASP A 104 4.84 3.65 -14.83
C ASP A 104 5.25 2.97 -13.51
N THR A 105 4.44 2.05 -12.99
CA THR A 105 4.75 1.31 -11.77
C THR A 105 4.54 -0.18 -11.97
N LEU A 106 5.61 -0.95 -11.77
CA LEU A 106 5.55 -2.40 -11.76
C LEU A 106 5.11 -2.88 -10.37
N TRP A 107 3.93 -3.48 -10.26
CA TRP A 107 3.37 -3.94 -8.99
C TRP A 107 3.53 -5.46 -8.80
N ILE A 108 3.87 -5.86 -7.57
CA ILE A 108 4.00 -7.25 -7.16
C ILE A 108 3.18 -7.46 -5.89
N GLU A 109 2.23 -8.39 -5.92
CA GLU A 109 1.45 -8.77 -4.74
C GLU A 109 2.34 -9.52 -3.74
N GLN A 110 2.21 -9.18 -2.45
CA GLN A 110 2.96 -9.80 -1.35
C GLN A 110 2.03 -10.11 -0.17
N THR A 111 2.41 -11.12 0.62
CA THR A 111 1.78 -11.46 1.89
C THR A 111 2.85 -12.05 2.80
N PHE A 112 2.95 -11.53 4.02
CA PHE A 112 3.90 -12.02 5.02
C PHE A 112 3.18 -12.71 6.17
N PHE A 113 3.73 -13.85 6.60
CA PHE A 113 3.11 -14.75 7.58
C PHE A 113 3.80 -14.70 8.95
N SER A 114 4.92 -13.99 9.07
CA SER A 114 5.67 -13.87 10.33
C SER A 114 5.87 -12.40 10.68
N PRO A 115 5.80 -12.04 11.98
CA PRO A 115 6.07 -10.68 12.40
C PRO A 115 7.57 -10.37 12.28
N GLY A 116 7.88 -9.09 12.06
CA GLY A 116 9.22 -8.54 11.97
C GLY A 116 9.38 -7.54 10.82
N ILE A 117 10.61 -7.10 10.61
CA ILE A 117 10.96 -6.12 9.57
C ILE A 117 11.47 -6.86 8.33
N TYR A 118 10.84 -6.56 7.21
CA TYR A 118 11.21 -7.03 5.88
C TYR A 118 11.80 -5.86 5.09
N TYR A 119 12.83 -6.15 4.29
CA TYR A 119 13.50 -5.18 3.43
C TYR A 119 13.25 -5.54 1.98
N ALA A 120 12.45 -4.75 1.30
CA ALA A 120 12.20 -4.90 -0.14
C ALA A 120 13.20 -4.03 -0.92
N THR A 121 13.88 -4.62 -1.88
CA THR A 121 14.91 -3.95 -2.70
C THR A 121 14.64 -4.16 -4.18
N PHE A 122 14.61 -3.06 -4.93
CA PHE A 122 14.61 -3.04 -6.38
C PHE A 122 15.98 -2.57 -6.87
N LYS A 123 16.74 -3.48 -7.47
CA LYS A 123 18.03 -3.19 -8.07
C LYS A 123 17.88 -3.08 -9.60
N PRO A 124 17.99 -1.88 -10.17
CA PRO A 124 17.84 -1.68 -11.61
C PRO A 124 19.11 -2.09 -12.39
N TYR A 125 18.91 -2.55 -13.62
CA TYR A 125 19.96 -2.78 -14.61
C TYR A 125 19.63 -2.00 -15.89
N THR A 126 20.63 -1.30 -16.43
CA THR A 126 20.51 -0.47 -17.62
C THR A 126 21.78 -0.52 -18.46
N SER A 127 21.61 -0.49 -19.78
CA SER A 127 22.66 -0.48 -20.79
C SER A 127 23.14 0.94 -21.13
N LEU A 128 22.53 1.97 -20.55
CA LEU A 128 22.79 3.40 -20.83
C LEU A 128 24.06 3.95 -20.17
N GLY A 129 24.79 3.13 -19.41
CA GLY A 129 26.01 3.54 -18.71
C GLY A 129 25.76 4.46 -17.50
N THR A 130 24.51 4.64 -17.07
CA THR A 130 24.15 5.35 -15.83
C THR A 130 24.10 4.37 -14.66
N ASN A 131 24.78 4.72 -13.55
CA ASN A 131 24.68 3.95 -12.32
C ASN A 131 23.42 4.39 -11.55
N LEU A 132 22.36 3.61 -11.69
CA LEU A 132 21.12 3.82 -10.93
C LEU A 132 21.25 3.18 -9.55
N SER A 133 20.90 3.94 -8.50
CA SER A 133 20.90 3.42 -7.14
C SER A 133 19.73 2.46 -6.93
N PRO A 134 19.91 1.37 -6.16
CA PRO A 134 18.80 0.52 -5.75
C PRO A 134 17.76 1.32 -4.95
N ALA A 135 16.48 1.03 -5.18
CA ALA A 135 15.39 1.58 -4.39
C ALA A 135 14.96 0.57 -3.32
N THR A 136 14.87 1.01 -2.07
CA THR A 136 14.55 0.15 -0.93
C THR A 136 13.34 0.67 -0.16
N ILE A 137 12.57 -0.23 0.43
CA ILE A 137 11.47 0.13 1.34
C ILE A 137 11.37 -0.86 2.49
N ASP A 138 11.10 -0.32 3.68
CA ASP A 138 10.98 -1.08 4.91
C ASP A 138 9.52 -1.44 5.18
N ILE A 139 9.29 -2.69 5.55
CA ILE A 139 7.95 -3.22 5.83
C ILE A 139 7.95 -3.88 7.21
N LEU A 140 7.31 -3.23 8.17
CA LEU A 140 7.11 -3.76 9.51
C LEU A 140 5.80 -4.54 9.56
N MET A 141 5.89 -5.83 9.87
CA MET A 141 4.74 -6.67 10.18
C MET A 141 4.64 -6.96 11.66
N VAL A 142 3.47 -6.73 12.23
CA VAL A 142 3.13 -7.08 13.62
C VAL A 142 2.17 -8.27 13.65
N GLU A 143 2.07 -8.95 14.79
CA GLU A 143 1.07 -10.00 14.97
C GLU A 143 -0.33 -9.41 14.78
N ALA A 144 -1.20 -10.17 14.10
CA ALA A 144 -2.60 -9.80 14.03
C ALA A 144 -3.22 -10.07 15.40
N ASP A 145 -3.94 -9.09 15.97
CA ASP A 145 -4.77 -9.34 17.13
C ASP A 145 -5.79 -10.43 16.77
N VAL A 146 -5.66 -11.59 17.41
CA VAL A 146 -6.68 -12.64 17.31
C VAL A 146 -7.88 -12.11 18.09
N MET A 147 -8.87 -11.55 17.40
CA MET A 147 -10.15 -11.30 18.04
C MET A 147 -10.70 -12.65 18.49
N PRO A 148 -11.02 -12.85 19.78
CA PRO A 148 -11.61 -14.09 20.24
C PRO A 148 -12.91 -14.31 19.46
N GLU A 149 -13.11 -15.54 19.01
CA GLU A 149 -14.37 -15.94 18.39
C GLU A 149 -15.50 -15.66 19.38
N ASN A 150 -16.44 -14.79 19.01
CA ASN A 150 -17.60 -14.48 19.83
C ASN A 150 -18.66 -15.56 19.63
N HIS A 151 -18.97 -16.30 20.69
CA HIS A 151 -19.94 -17.38 20.66
C HIS A 151 -21.33 -16.88 21.10
N LYS A 152 -22.38 -17.51 20.57
CA LYS A 152 -23.76 -17.19 21.00
C LYS A 152 -23.98 -17.54 22.48
N PRO A 153 -24.77 -16.76 23.24
CA PRO A 153 -25.15 -17.13 24.59
C PRO A 153 -25.89 -18.46 24.64
N SER A 154 -25.62 -19.27 25.67
CA SER A 154 -26.41 -20.47 25.97
C SER A 154 -27.59 -20.11 26.89
N ILE A 155 -28.76 -20.67 26.61
CA ILE A 155 -29.97 -20.46 27.41
C ILE A 155 -30.42 -21.81 27.96
N SER A 156 -30.62 -21.89 29.27
CA SER A 156 -31.24 -23.03 29.93
C SER A 156 -32.48 -22.60 30.69
N VAL A 157 -33.51 -23.44 30.65
CA VAL A 157 -34.75 -23.24 31.37
C VAL A 157 -34.94 -24.41 32.32
N SER A 158 -35.17 -24.11 33.59
CA SER A 158 -35.41 -25.10 34.63
C SER A 158 -36.61 -24.68 35.45
N GLY A 159 -37.51 -25.62 35.72
CA GLY A 159 -38.63 -25.43 36.62
C GLY A 159 -39.14 -26.79 37.04
N ASP A 160 -39.89 -26.81 38.13
CA ASP A 160 -40.54 -28.04 38.57
C ASP A 160 -41.62 -28.45 37.55
N THR A 161 -41.89 -29.75 37.44
CA THR A 161 -42.87 -30.30 36.48
C THR A 161 -44.07 -30.96 37.16
N ILE A 162 -44.07 -31.06 38.49
CA ILE A 162 -45.11 -31.69 39.30
C ILE A 162 -45.56 -30.69 40.36
N PHE A 163 -46.85 -30.34 40.38
CA PHE A 163 -47.43 -29.35 41.29
C PHE A 163 -48.76 -29.83 41.87
N LYS A 164 -49.10 -29.35 43.07
CA LYS A 164 -50.41 -29.52 43.70
C LYS A 164 -51.22 -28.22 43.62
N PRO A 165 -52.55 -28.30 43.71
CA PRO A 165 -53.40 -27.11 43.82
C PRO A 165 -52.98 -26.24 45.01
N GLY A 166 -52.64 -24.98 44.74
CA GLY A 166 -52.17 -24.02 45.74
C GLY A 166 -50.66 -23.80 45.76
N ASP A 167 -49.87 -24.62 45.07
CA ASP A 167 -48.41 -24.46 45.00
C ASP A 167 -48.02 -23.19 44.20
N THR A 168 -46.87 -22.62 44.54
CA THR A 168 -46.24 -21.55 43.74
C THR A 168 -45.17 -22.17 42.86
N CYS A 169 -45.36 -22.11 41.54
CA CYS A 169 -44.39 -22.58 40.56
C CYS A 169 -43.29 -21.53 40.40
N VAL A 170 -42.05 -22.00 40.24
CA VAL A 170 -40.91 -21.15 39.89
C VAL A 170 -40.30 -21.65 38.59
N LEU A 171 -40.30 -20.78 37.57
CA LEU A 171 -39.57 -21.00 36.33
C LEU A 171 -38.28 -20.17 36.39
N SER A 172 -37.13 -20.82 36.26
CA SER A 172 -35.83 -20.16 36.21
C SER A 172 -35.25 -20.26 34.81
N ILE A 173 -34.85 -19.12 34.26
CA ILE A 173 -34.19 -18.98 32.96
C ILE A 173 -32.77 -18.51 33.25
N THR A 174 -31.78 -19.28 32.79
CA THR A 174 -30.36 -18.92 32.92
C THR A 174 -29.80 -18.65 31.53
N LYS A 175 -29.12 -17.51 31.39
CA LYS A 175 -28.39 -17.11 30.18
C LYS A 175 -26.91 -17.06 30.53
N THR A 176 -26.09 -17.77 29.77
CA THR A 176 -24.63 -17.81 29.98
C THR A 176 -23.95 -17.32 28.71
N ASP A 177 -23.17 -16.26 28.85
CA ASP A 177 -22.21 -15.85 27.83
C ASP A 177 -20.96 -16.76 27.95
N PRO A 178 -20.69 -17.64 26.97
CA PRO A 178 -19.53 -18.53 26.98
C PRO A 178 -18.18 -17.81 26.88
N ASP A 179 -18.15 -16.60 26.34
CA ASP A 179 -16.93 -15.83 26.10
C ASP A 179 -16.47 -15.11 27.37
N THR A 180 -17.42 -14.46 28.05
CA THR A 180 -17.15 -13.70 29.28
C THR A 180 -17.40 -14.50 30.55
N LYS A 181 -18.00 -15.69 30.43
CA LYS A 181 -18.56 -16.49 31.54
C LYS A 181 -19.61 -15.73 32.36
N GLN A 182 -20.17 -14.66 31.81
CA GLN A 182 -21.23 -13.90 32.46
C GLN A 182 -22.50 -14.75 32.55
N LEU A 183 -23.06 -14.84 33.76
CA LEU A 183 -24.28 -15.58 34.05
C LEU A 183 -25.38 -14.61 34.45
N LEU A 184 -26.54 -14.69 33.79
CA LEU A 184 -27.74 -13.97 34.17
C LEU A 184 -28.87 -14.97 34.41
N THR A 185 -29.41 -14.98 35.64
CA THR A 185 -30.56 -15.79 36.00
C THR A 185 -31.77 -14.91 36.25
N THR A 186 -32.90 -15.24 35.63
CA THR A 186 -34.19 -14.60 35.86
C THR A 186 -35.18 -15.67 36.29
N SER A 187 -35.88 -15.44 37.40
CA SER A 187 -36.90 -16.37 37.89
C SER A 187 -38.27 -15.70 37.87
N VAL A 188 -39.25 -16.39 37.28
CA VAL A 188 -40.66 -15.99 37.26
C VAL A 188 -41.42 -16.91 38.20
N LYS A 189 -42.23 -16.32 39.08
CA LYS A 189 -43.09 -17.07 40.01
C LYS A 189 -44.54 -16.94 39.56
N GLY A 190 -45.27 -18.04 39.59
CA GLY A 190 -46.69 -18.09 39.22
C GLY A 190 -47.45 -19.16 40.00
N LYS A 191 -48.76 -19.24 39.77
CA LYS A 191 -49.58 -20.36 40.24
C LYS A 191 -50.00 -21.20 39.03
N PRO A 192 -50.04 -22.53 39.15
CA PRO A 192 -50.58 -23.36 38.08
C PRO A 192 -52.09 -23.08 37.94
N GLU A 193 -52.56 -22.98 36.69
CA GLU A 193 -54.00 -22.82 36.35
C GLU A 193 -54.79 -24.10 36.67
#